data_AF-A0A7W4I6K7-F1
#
_entry.id   AF-A0A7W4I6K7-F1
#
_cell.length_a   1.000
_cell.length_b   1.000
_cell.length_c   1.000
_cell.angle_alpha   90.00
_cell.angle_beta   90.00
_cell.angle_gamma   90.00
#
_symmetry.space_group_name_H-M   'P 1'
#
loop_
_entity.id
_entity.type
_entity.pdbx_description
1 polymer ?
#
loop_
_entity_poly.entity_id
_entity_poly.type
_entity_poly.pdbx_seq_one_letter_code
_entity_poly.pdbx_strand_id
1 'polypeptide(L)' 'MAQQIDWTRLDPLVRRLARDGVSPGGIASMLGLSRGAVRGRIASLERDAPAVVCADLAEAA' A
#
# COMPACT_ATOMS: atom_id res chain seq x y z
N MET A 1 10.29 -2.19 20.35
CA MET A 1 10.21 -3.43 19.56
C MET A 1 9.61 -3.09 18.20
N ALA A 2 10.39 -3.10 17.13
CA ALA A 2 9.85 -2.98 15.78
C ALA A 2 9.24 -4.34 15.41
N GLN A 3 7.91 -4.42 15.34
CA GLN A 3 7.25 -5.63 14.86
C GLN A 3 7.62 -5.80 13.37
N GLN A 4 8.21 -6.93 13.03
CA GLN A 4 8.59 -7.23 11.65
C GLN A 4 7.31 -7.39 10.83
N ILE A 5 7.09 -6.51 9.85
CA ILE A 5 5.91 -6.56 8.99
C ILE A 5 6.12 -7.70 7.98
N ASP A 6 5.26 -8.71 8.03
CA ASP A 6 5.26 -9.80 7.04
C ASP A 6 4.58 -9.33 5.75
N TRP A 7 5.37 -8.72 4.86
CA TRP A 7 4.86 -8.19 3.59
C TRP A 7 4.34 -9.29 2.67
N THR A 8 4.88 -10.51 2.74
CA THR A 8 4.43 -11.64 1.92
C THR A 8 2.94 -11.92 2.09
N ARG A 9 2.43 -11.85 3.32
CA ARG A 9 1.00 -12.04 3.62
C ARG A 9 0.16 -10.79 3.34
N LEU A 10 0.75 -9.60 3.45
CA LEU A 10 0.04 -8.32 3.32
C LEU A 10 -0.01 -7.80 1.88
N ASP A 11 1.00 -8.08 1.05
CA ASP A 11 1.07 -7.67 -0.35
C ASP A 11 -0.19 -8.01 -1.15
N PRO A 12 -0.76 -9.23 -1.12
CA PRO A 12 -2.00 -9.50 -1.85
C PRO A 12 -3.19 -8.66 -1.35
N LEU A 13 -3.25 -8.34 -0.06
CA LEU A 13 -4.29 -7.47 0.51
C LEU A 13 -4.08 -6.02 0.10
N VAL A 14 -2.84 -5.50 0.19
CA VAL A 14 -2.48 -4.15 -0.24
C VAL A 14 -2.78 -3.97 -1.72
N ARG A 15 -2.39 -4.92 -2.58
CA ARG A 15 -2.67 -4.89 -4.02
C ARG A 15 -4.18 -4.91 -4.31
N ARG A 16 -4.94 -5.73 -3.59
CA ARG A 16 -6.40 -5.79 -3.75
C ARG A 16 -7.06 -4.47 -3.35
N LEU A 17 -6.74 -3.94 -2.16
CA LEU A 17 -7.31 -2.70 -1.66
C LEU A 17 -6.92 -1.49 -2.54
N ALA A 18 -5.67 -1.45 -3.01
CA ALA A 18 -5.22 -0.43 -3.96
C ALA A 18 -6.00 -0.51 -5.29
N ARG A 19 -6.27 -1.72 -5.80
CA ARG A 19 -7.12 -1.92 -6.99
C ARG A 19 -8.59 -1.55 -6.77
N ASP A 20 -9.10 -1.73 -5.56
CA ASP A 20 -10.43 -1.27 -5.14
C ASP A 20 -10.48 0.27 -4.94
N GLY A 21 -9.38 0.99 -5.16
CA GLY A 21 -9.31 2.45 -5.04
C GLY A 21 -9.16 2.94 -3.60
N VAL A 22 -8.80 2.07 -2.65
CA VAL A 22 -8.58 2.45 -1.25
C VAL A 22 -7.29 3.24 -1.12
N SER A 23 -7.36 4.44 -0.54
CA SER A 23 -6.18 5.27 -0.32
C SER A 23 -5.16 4.60 0.61
N PRO A 24 -3.85 4.89 0.48
CA PRO A 24 -2.80 4.31 1.33
C PRO A 24 -3.05 4.49 2.84
N GLY A 25 -3.68 5.59 3.25
CA GLY A 25 -4.07 5.84 4.64
C GLY A 25 -5.20 4.93 5.13
N GLY A 26 -6.16 4.61 4.25
CA GLY A 26 -7.22 3.65 4.53
C GLY A 26 -6.66 2.23 4.67
N ILE A 27 -5.78 1.82 3.74
CA ILE A 27 -5.08 0.54 3.79
C ILE A 27 -4.27 0.41 5.09
N ALA A 28 -3.53 1.45 5.46
CA ALA A 28 -2.78 1.49 6.72
C ALA A 28 -3.68 1.29 7.94
N SER A 29 -4.85 1.94 7.97
CA SER A 29 -5.82 1.79 9.06
C SER A 29 -6.43 0.39 9.12
N MET A 30 -6.78 -0.18 7.96
CA MET A 30 -7.37 -1.53 7.88
C MET A 30 -6.39 -2.65 8.26
N LEU A 31 -5.10 -2.46 7.94
CA LEU A 31 -4.05 -3.44 8.22
C LEU A 31 -3.35 -3.21 9.57
N GLY A 32 -3.71 -2.16 10.31
CA GLY A 32 -3.04 -1.78 11.56
C GLY A 32 -1.57 -1.39 11.36
N LEU A 33 -1.24 -0.81 10.21
CA LEU A 33 0.12 -0.44 9.81
C LEU A 33 0.32 1.07 9.84
N SER A 34 1.58 1.50 9.86
CA SER A 34 1.93 2.91 9.67
C SER A 34 1.71 3.34 8.23
N ARG A 35 1.13 4.54 8.03
CA ARG A 35 0.93 5.14 6.70
C ARG A 35 2.21 5.17 5.86
N GLY A 36 3.35 5.49 6.49
CA GLY A 36 4.65 5.51 5.82
C GLY A 36 5.12 4.13 5.33
N ALA A 37 4.85 3.07 6.10
CA ALA A 37 5.20 1.70 5.71
C ALA A 37 4.37 1.25 4.50
N VAL A 38 3.06 1.51 4.51
CA VAL A 38 2.17 1.19 3.40
C VAL A 38 2.52 2.02 2.15
N ARG A 39 2.74 3.32 2.29
CA ARG A 39 3.11 4.19 1.16
C ARG A 39 4.43 3.77 0.51
N GLY A 40 5.45 3.47 1.33
CA GLY A 40 6.73 2.96 0.84
C GLY A 40 6.58 1.61 0.13
N ARG A 41 5.71 0.73 0.64
CA ARG A 41 5.46 -0.56 0.00
C ARG A 41 4.71 -0.42 -1.32
N ILE A 42 3.66 0.41 -1.38
CA ILE A 42 2.92 0.67 -2.63
C ILE A 42 3.87 1.21 -3.70
N ALA A 43 4.71 2.20 -3.38
CA ALA A 43 5.70 2.72 -4.32
C ALA A 43 6.68 1.64 -4.80
N SER A 44 7.10 0.72 -3.91
CA SER A 44 7.95 -0.42 -4.29
C SER A 44 7.22 -1.41 -5.20
N LEU A 45 5.92 -1.63 -5.00
CA LEU A 45 5.09 -2.52 -5.81
C LEU A 45 4.80 -1.92 -7.20
N GLU A 46 4.61 -0.60 -7.29
CA GLU A 46 4.43 0.11 -8.56
C GLU A 46 5.67 0.06 -9.44
N ARG A 47 6.87 0.13 -8.83
CA ARG A 47 8.14 0.00 -9.57
C ARG A 47 8.37 -1.40 -10.14
N ASP A 48 7.87 -2.43 -9.47
CA ASP A 48 8.02 -3.84 -9.87
C ASP A 48 6.93 -4.28 -10.86
N ALA A 49 5.71 -3.76 -10.71
CA ALA A 49 4.57 -4.07 -11.57
C ALA A 49 3.63 -2.85 -11.72
N PRO A 50 3.76 -2.05 -12.79
CA PRO A 50 2.97 -0.83 -12.98
C PRO A 50 1.46 -1.09 -13.24
N ALA A 51 1.02 -2.34 -13.30
CA ALA A 51 -0.35 -2.73 -13.62
C ALA A 51 -1.31 -2.81 -12.39
N VAL A 52 -0.93 -2.27 -11.23
CA VAL A 52 -1.70 -2.49 -9.98
C VAL A 52 -2.35 -1.24 -9.38
N VAL A 53 -2.04 -0.02 -9.83
CA VAL A 53 -2.55 1.17 -9.14
C VAL A 53 -3.13 2.22 -10.10
N CYS A 54 -4.44 2.37 -10.07
CA CYS A 54 -5.21 3.58 -10.39
C CYS A 54 -6.35 3.58 -9.34
N ALA A 55 -6.66 4.64 -8.60
CA ALA A 55 -6.52 6.07 -8.82
C ALA A 55 -5.89 6.78 -7.61
N ASP A 56 -5.39 7.99 -7.84
CA ASP A 56 -4.91 8.94 -6.83
C ASP A 56 -3.45 8.78 -6.33
N LEU A 57 -2.49 8.79 -7.27
CA LEU A 57 -1.11 9.23 -6.97
C LEU A 57 -0.87 10.70 -7.39
N ALA A 58 -1.95 11.48 -7.59
CA ALA A 58 -1.90 12.80 -8.22
C ALA A 58 -2.18 13.98 -7.27
N GLU A 59 -2.55 13.77 -6.01
CA GLU A 59 -2.84 14.88 -5.08
C GLU A 59 -1.81 14.92 -3.93
N ALA A 60 -0.63 15.50 -4.20
CA ALA A 60 0.23 16.22 -3.24
C ALA A 60 1.54 16.63 -3.94
N ALA A 61 1.43 17.55 -4.91
CA ALA A 61 2.51 18.48 -5.23
C ALA A 61 2.27 19.78 -4.45
#